data_AF-A0A7X7M735-F1
#
_entry.id   AF-A0A7X7M735-F1
#
_cell.length_a   1.000
_cell.length_b   1.000
_cell.length_c   1.000
_cell.angle_alpha   90.00
_cell.angle_beta   90.00
_cell.angle_gamma   90.00
#
_symmetry.space_group_name_H-M   'P 1'
#
loop_
_entity.id
_entity.type
_entity.pdbx_description
1 polymer ?
#
loop_
_entity_poly.entity_id
_entity_poly.type
_entity_poly.pdbx_seq_one_letter_code
_entity_poly.pdbx_strand_id
1 'polypeptide(L)'
;MHIADKKKWLRYSVSAAFLIIAIIFARAVWPIIAPFFVAIVLAYVVNPWLKRTGRLGIPLIVSLIIFYVYVFLGIYCLVMFTAPIIIEQLQNLFAYLPQLFDQLKAAGNQILPGNETGGTADMLQGFGKDIAQSLEKRLTGYGDTLAAKVMTLPKLLVFFVLSPFLSYYFLRDKKNILARIMSLIAPLRRIEFLRLMRELDHLLRQFISGYLLISLIISIMSAVFYYIVGLDYALLLGVFMGIAELIPYVGPYL
;
A
#
# COMPACT_ATOMS: atom_id res chain seq x y z
N MET A 1 -53.00 -14.38 2.92
CA MET A 1 -51.75 -14.10 2.18
C MET A 1 -50.84 -13.07 2.87
N HIS A 2 -51.34 -12.09 3.63
CA HIS A 2 -50.55 -11.00 4.24
C HIS A 2 -49.53 -11.34 5.35
N ILE A 3 -49.61 -12.49 6.03
CA ILE A 3 -48.73 -12.80 7.18
C ILE A 3 -47.35 -13.32 6.71
N ALA A 4 -47.29 -13.95 5.54
CA ALA A 4 -46.05 -14.53 5.00
C ALA A 4 -45.05 -13.46 4.56
N ASP A 5 -45.51 -12.33 4.04
CA ASP A 5 -44.65 -11.23 3.59
C ASP A 5 -44.03 -10.49 4.78
N LYS A 6 -44.79 -10.26 5.86
CA LYS A 6 -44.31 -9.59 7.07
C LYS A 6 -43.14 -10.34 7.73
N LYS A 7 -43.17 -11.69 7.70
CA LYS A 7 -42.09 -12.53 8.24
C LYS A 7 -40.83 -12.54 7.34
N LYS A 8 -40.98 -12.35 6.03
CA LYS A 8 -39.85 -12.16 5.10
C LYS A 8 -39.18 -10.81 5.33
N TRP A 9 -39.96 -9.72 5.43
CA TRP A 9 -39.44 -8.38 5.73
C TRP A 9 -38.72 -8.33 7.08
N LEU A 10 -39.26 -8.98 8.12
CA LEU A 10 -38.59 -9.07 9.42
C LEU A 10 -37.23 -9.78 9.35
N ARG A 11 -37.12 -10.88 8.58
CA ARG A 11 -35.85 -11.61 8.39
C ARG A 11 -34.81 -10.78 7.64
N TYR A 12 -35.21 -10.06 6.59
CA TYR A 12 -34.29 -9.19 5.86
C TYR A 12 -33.78 -8.04 6.72
N SER A 13 -34.65 -7.42 7.53
CA SER A 13 -34.25 -6.35 8.45
C SER A 13 -33.29 -6.84 9.54
N VAL A 14 -33.51 -8.04 10.10
CA VAL A 14 -32.60 -8.64 11.10
C VAL A 14 -31.25 -8.99 10.48
N SER A 15 -31.22 -9.58 9.29
CA SER A 15 -29.97 -9.88 8.59
C SER A 15 -29.20 -8.60 8.21
N ALA A 16 -29.89 -7.55 7.79
CA ALA A 16 -29.29 -6.25 7.49
C ALA A 16 -28.71 -5.58 8.75
N ALA A 17 -29.45 -5.61 9.87
CA ALA A 17 -28.95 -5.11 11.14
C ALA A 17 -27.71 -5.89 11.61
N PHE A 18 -27.71 -7.21 11.48
CA PHE A 18 -26.54 -8.04 11.79
C PHE A 18 -25.33 -7.70 10.92
N LEU A 19 -25.52 -7.50 9.61
CA LEU A 19 -24.46 -7.08 8.69
C LEU A 19 -23.90 -5.70 9.06
N ILE A 20 -24.76 -4.73 9.39
CA ILE A 20 -24.32 -3.39 9.78
C ILE A 20 -23.51 -3.46 11.08
N ILE A 21 -23.97 -4.22 12.07
CA ILE A 21 -23.23 -4.44 13.33
C ILE A 21 -21.88 -5.12 13.05
N ALA A 22 -21.86 -6.14 12.19
CA ALA A 22 -20.63 -6.82 11.79
C ALA A 22 -19.64 -5.88 11.09
N ILE A 23 -20.11 -4.98 10.22
CA ILE A 23 -19.27 -3.97 9.55
C ILE A 23 -18.72 -2.95 10.55
N ILE A 24 -19.55 -2.44 11.46
CA ILE A 24 -19.13 -1.50 12.51
C ILE A 24 -18.09 -2.16 13.42
N PHE A 25 -18.34 -3.39 13.84
CA PHE A 25 -17.43 -4.17 14.65
C PHE A 25 -16.10 -4.43 13.92
N ALA A 26 -16.16 -4.89 12.66
CA ALA A 26 -14.98 -5.10 11.84
C ALA A 26 -14.15 -3.82 11.70
N ARG A 27 -14.80 -2.66 11.50
CA ARG A 27 -14.12 -1.37 11.41
C ARG A 27 -13.46 -0.95 12.73
N ALA A 28 -14.09 -1.26 13.87
CA ALA A 28 -13.53 -0.97 15.19
C ALA A 28 -12.33 -1.88 15.53
N VAL A 29 -12.36 -3.14 15.09
CA VAL A 29 -11.34 -4.14 15.38
C VAL A 29 -10.18 -4.11 14.37
N TRP A 30 -10.41 -3.63 13.15
CA TRP A 30 -9.39 -3.57 12.08
C TRP A 30 -8.07 -2.92 12.51
N PRO A 31 -8.04 -1.77 13.22
CA PRO A 31 -6.78 -1.16 13.67
C PRO A 31 -5.95 -2.05 14.63
N ILE A 32 -6.62 -2.96 15.35
CA ILE A 32 -5.98 -3.90 16.29
C ILE A 32 -5.44 -5.12 15.53
N ILE A 33 -6.18 -5.62 14.54
CA ILE A 33 -5.79 -6.81 13.76
C ILE A 33 -4.77 -6.46 12.65
N ALA A 34 -4.86 -5.28 12.06
CA ALA A 34 -3.98 -4.83 10.98
C ALA A 34 -2.46 -5.04 11.27
N PRO A 35 -1.90 -4.73 12.46
CA PRO A 35 -0.49 -4.99 12.73
C PRO A 35 -0.13 -6.48 12.74
N PHE A 36 -1.08 -7.38 13.02
CA PHE A 36 -0.88 -8.84 12.93
C PHE A 36 -0.74 -9.29 11.48
N PHE A 37 -1.58 -8.78 10.57
CA PHE A 37 -1.45 -9.09 9.14
C PHE A 37 -0.09 -8.65 8.60
N VAL A 38 0.33 -7.42 8.93
CA VAL A 38 1.64 -6.92 8.51
C VAL A 38 2.76 -7.71 9.15
N ALA A 39 2.65 -8.08 10.42
CA ALA A 39 3.63 -8.95 11.07
C ALA A 39 3.76 -10.32 10.42
N ILE A 40 2.66 -10.92 9.94
CA ILE A 40 2.69 -12.16 9.17
C ILE A 40 3.46 -11.93 7.87
N VAL A 41 3.10 -10.91 7.08
CA VAL A 41 3.78 -10.60 5.81
C VAL A 41 5.28 -10.35 6.05
N LEU A 42 5.63 -9.55 7.07
CA LEU A 42 7.02 -9.31 7.46
C LEU A 42 7.72 -10.61 7.83
N ALA A 43 7.12 -11.46 8.67
CA ALA A 43 7.69 -12.76 9.03
C ALA A 43 7.97 -13.61 7.78
N TYR A 44 7.07 -13.61 6.79
CA TYR A 44 7.27 -14.31 5.52
C TYR A 44 8.45 -13.77 4.71
N VAL A 45 8.60 -12.44 4.65
CA VAL A 45 9.67 -11.72 3.96
C VAL A 45 11.03 -11.90 4.65
N VAL A 46 11.07 -11.89 5.99
CA VAL A 46 12.33 -12.03 6.75
C VAL A 46 12.79 -13.50 6.81
N ASN A 47 11.88 -14.48 6.73
CA ASN A 47 12.19 -15.91 6.88
C ASN A 47 13.36 -16.43 6.00
N PRO A 48 13.50 -16.08 4.70
CA PRO A 48 14.66 -16.48 3.90
C PRO A 48 15.99 -15.97 4.46
N TRP A 49 16.02 -14.73 4.95
CA TRP A 49 17.20 -14.13 5.58
C TRP A 49 17.57 -14.88 6.85
N LEU A 50 16.61 -15.11 7.74
CA LEU A 50 16.80 -15.86 8.99
C LEU A 50 17.30 -17.29 8.76
N LYS A 51 16.85 -17.95 7.69
CA LYS A 51 17.36 -19.28 7.31
C LYS A 51 18.82 -19.23 6.86
N ARG A 52 19.24 -18.17 6.18
CA ARG A 52 20.64 -17.99 5.73
C ARG A 52 21.56 -17.68 6.91
N THR A 53 21.19 -16.73 7.75
CA THR A 53 21.96 -16.34 8.95
C THR A 53 21.95 -17.42 10.04
N GLY A 54 20.86 -18.18 10.17
CA GLY A 54 20.78 -19.32 11.09
C GLY A 54 21.75 -20.45 10.72
N ARG A 55 22.05 -20.65 9.43
CA ARG A 55 23.11 -21.58 8.99
C ARG A 55 24.51 -21.12 9.40
N LEU A 56 24.68 -19.82 9.67
CA LEU A 56 25.92 -19.23 10.18
C LEU A 56 25.98 -19.23 11.72
N GLY A 57 24.98 -19.82 12.41
CA GLY A 57 24.92 -19.87 13.87
C GLY A 57 24.45 -18.58 14.54
N ILE A 58 23.98 -17.59 13.78
CA ILE A 58 23.51 -16.31 14.32
C ILE A 58 22.16 -16.53 15.06
N PRO A 59 22.01 -16.09 16.32
CA PRO A 59 20.76 -16.26 17.05
C PRO A 59 19.63 -15.47 16.41
N LEU A 60 18.40 -16.01 16.50
CA LEU A 60 17.21 -15.49 15.82
C LEU A 60 17.02 -13.98 16.01
N ILE A 61 17.14 -13.50 17.26
CA ILE A 61 16.90 -12.10 17.60
C ILE A 61 17.95 -11.17 16.97
N VAL A 62 19.22 -11.59 16.94
CA VAL A 62 20.31 -10.81 16.34
C VAL A 62 20.15 -10.76 14.83
N SER A 63 19.83 -11.89 14.19
CA SER A 63 19.56 -11.93 12.76
C SER A 63 18.39 -11.02 12.38
N LEU A 64 17.36 -10.95 13.22
CA LEU A 64 16.18 -10.12 12.98
C LEU A 64 16.51 -8.63 13.11
N ILE A 65 17.25 -8.26 14.16
CA ILE A 65 17.72 -6.88 14.38
C ILE A 65 18.58 -6.42 13.19
N ILE A 66 19.55 -7.23 12.79
CA ILE A 66 20.42 -6.93 11.63
C ILE A 66 19.59 -6.72 10.37
N PHE A 67 18.61 -7.60 10.11
CA PHE A 67 17.74 -7.47 8.95
C PHE A 67 16.96 -6.16 8.97
N TYR A 68 16.30 -5.85 10.10
CA TYR A 68 15.51 -4.63 10.19
C TYR A 68 16.39 -3.38 10.09
N VAL A 69 17.55 -3.35 10.75
CA VAL A 69 18.50 -2.24 10.63
C VAL A 69 18.93 -2.06 9.17
N TYR A 70 19.28 -3.14 8.48
CA TYR A 70 19.68 -3.08 7.06
C TYR A 70 18.57 -2.57 6.16
N VAL A 71 17.34 -3.08 6.32
CA VAL A 71 16.18 -2.66 5.51
C VAL A 71 15.78 -1.23 5.81
N PHE A 72 15.68 -0.83 7.08
CA PHE A 72 15.34 0.54 7.46
C PHE A 72 16.40 1.53 7.02
N LEU A 73 17.68 1.19 7.13
CA LEU A 73 18.77 2.03 6.63
C LEU A 73 18.71 2.15 5.10
N GLY A 74 18.48 1.04 4.39
CA GLY A 74 18.33 1.05 2.93
C GLY A 74 17.16 1.91 2.45
N ILE A 75 15.98 1.77 3.09
CA ILE A 75 14.81 2.62 2.81
C ILE A 75 15.10 4.07 3.15
N TYR A 76 15.72 4.34 4.31
CA TYR A 76 16.08 5.70 4.71
C TYR A 76 17.00 6.37 3.69
N CYS A 77 18.06 5.68 3.26
CA CYS A 77 18.95 6.18 2.20
C CYS A 77 18.18 6.41 0.90
N LEU A 78 17.39 5.43 0.44
CA LEU A 78 16.61 5.55 -0.79
C LEU A 78 15.69 6.78 -0.76
N VAL A 79 14.96 6.98 0.34
CA VAL A 79 14.07 8.14 0.52
C VAL A 79 14.87 9.44 0.57
N MET A 80 15.98 9.50 1.33
CA MET A 80 16.82 10.69 1.42
C MET A 80 17.36 11.15 0.05
N PHE A 81 17.74 10.21 -0.82
CA PHE A 81 18.25 10.53 -2.16
C PHE A 81 17.14 10.82 -3.17
N THR A 82 16.02 10.07 -3.13
CA THR A 82 14.97 10.19 -4.16
C THR A 82 13.91 11.23 -3.82
N ALA A 83 13.56 11.41 -2.54
CA ALA A 83 12.54 12.36 -2.11
C ALA A 83 12.79 13.81 -2.57
N PRO A 84 13.99 14.41 -2.42
CA PRO A 84 14.19 15.79 -2.88
C PRO A 84 13.97 15.93 -4.39
N ILE A 85 14.46 14.98 -5.19
CA ILE A 85 14.29 14.97 -6.65
C ILE A 85 12.80 14.85 -7.01
N ILE A 86 12.08 13.95 -6.34
CA ILE A 86 10.64 13.74 -6.55
C ILE A 86 9.84 14.98 -6.14
N ILE A 87 10.20 15.63 -5.02
CA ILE A 87 9.54 16.85 -4.55
C ILE A 87 9.74 17.99 -5.55
N GLU A 88 10.96 18.18 -6.04
CA GLU A 88 11.27 19.18 -7.07
C GLU A 88 10.49 18.89 -8.36
N GLN A 89 10.49 17.64 -8.84
CA GLN A 89 9.72 17.21 -10.01
C GLN A 89 8.22 17.44 -9.81
N LEU A 90 7.68 17.19 -8.62
CA LEU A 90 6.27 17.50 -8.32
C LEU A 90 5.99 19.00 -8.36
N GLN A 91 6.83 19.82 -7.71
CA GLN A 91 6.66 21.28 -7.69
C GLN A 91 6.70 21.87 -9.10
N ASN A 92 7.66 21.44 -9.91
CA ASN A 92 7.76 21.84 -11.31
C ASN A 92 6.49 21.41 -12.07
N LEU A 93 6.08 20.14 -11.98
CA LEU A 93 4.87 19.65 -12.67
C LEU A 93 3.63 20.50 -12.32
N PHE A 94 3.45 20.86 -11.05
CA PHE A 94 2.33 21.72 -10.64
C PHE A 94 2.46 23.17 -11.08
N ALA A 95 3.69 23.70 -11.21
CA ALA A 95 3.93 25.03 -11.77
C ALA A 95 3.61 25.07 -13.29
N TYR A 96 3.88 24.00 -14.03
CA TYR A 96 3.60 23.89 -15.47
C TYR A 96 2.16 23.46 -15.80
N LEU A 97 1.44 22.87 -14.85
CA LEU A 97 0.08 22.34 -15.04
C LEU A 97 -0.92 23.38 -15.57
N PRO A 98 -0.98 24.62 -15.04
CA PRO A 98 -1.87 25.66 -15.55
C PRO A 98 -1.56 26.03 -17.01
N GLN A 99 -0.27 26.09 -17.37
CA GLN A 99 0.18 26.42 -18.73
C GLN A 99 -0.20 25.31 -19.72
N LEU A 100 -0.10 24.03 -19.31
CA LEU A 100 -0.57 22.90 -20.12
C LEU A 100 -2.07 23.03 -20.41
N PHE A 101 -2.88 23.42 -19.42
CA PHE A 101 -4.31 23.66 -19.65
C PHE A 101 -4.58 24.83 -20.58
N ASP A 102 -3.83 25.92 -20.49
CA ASP A 102 -3.95 27.05 -21.41
C ASP A 102 -3.61 26.63 -22.85
N GLN A 103 -2.56 25.81 -23.03
CA GLN A 103 -2.17 25.27 -24.34
C GLN A 103 -3.22 24.30 -24.90
N LEU A 104 -3.77 23.42 -24.07
CA LEU A 104 -4.84 22.50 -24.48
C LEU A 104 -6.11 23.25 -24.86
N LYS A 105 -6.48 24.31 -24.12
CA LYS A 105 -7.61 25.19 -24.45
C LYS A 105 -7.39 25.92 -25.77
N ALA A 106 -6.18 26.44 -25.99
CA ALA A 106 -5.80 27.09 -27.24
C ALA A 106 -5.82 26.12 -28.45
N ALA A 107 -5.29 24.91 -28.28
CA ALA A 107 -5.32 23.88 -29.32
C ALA A 107 -6.75 23.39 -29.63
N GLY A 108 -7.58 23.21 -28.60
CA GLY A 108 -8.99 22.84 -28.76
C GLY A 108 -9.79 23.89 -29.55
N ASN A 109 -9.57 25.18 -29.26
CA ASN A 109 -10.21 26.28 -29.98
C ASN A 109 -9.76 26.39 -31.45
N GLN A 110 -8.55 25.92 -31.79
CA GLN A 110 -8.07 25.88 -33.19
C GLN A 110 -8.68 24.73 -33.99
N ILE A 111 -9.00 23.60 -33.33
CA ILE A 111 -9.56 22.40 -33.98
C ILE A 111 -11.09 22.51 -34.15
N LEU A 112 -11.78 23.15 -33.18
CA LEU A 112 -13.24 23.35 -33.19
C LEU A 112 -13.59 24.82 -32.89
N PRO A 113 -13.44 25.74 -33.88
CA PRO A 113 -13.79 27.13 -33.68
C PRO A 113 -15.30 27.28 -33.46
N GLY A 114 -15.71 27.62 -32.23
CA GLY A 114 -17.11 27.95 -31.89
C GLY A 114 -17.79 27.04 -30.86
N ASN A 115 -17.16 25.93 -30.44
CA ASN A 115 -17.65 25.21 -29.27
C ASN A 115 -17.10 25.87 -28.00
N GLU A 116 -17.98 26.39 -27.17
CA GLU A 116 -17.67 26.91 -25.84
C GLU A 116 -17.25 25.78 -24.89
N THR A 117 -16.15 25.08 -25.18
CA THR A 117 -15.48 24.17 -24.24
C THR A 117 -14.89 24.91 -23.02
N GLY A 118 -15.19 26.22 -22.88
CA GLY A 118 -14.82 27.07 -21.76
C GLY A 118 -15.25 26.48 -20.41
N GLY A 119 -16.44 25.88 -20.30
CA GLY A 119 -16.90 25.29 -19.04
C GLY A 119 -16.00 24.15 -18.53
N THR A 120 -15.63 23.19 -19.37
CA THR A 120 -14.76 22.07 -19.00
C THR A 120 -13.29 22.49 -18.87
N ALA A 121 -12.79 23.37 -19.75
CA ALA A 121 -11.43 23.88 -19.67
C ALA A 121 -11.19 24.75 -18.42
N ASP A 122 -12.16 25.60 -18.06
CA ASP A 122 -12.07 26.46 -16.88
C ASP A 122 -12.26 25.66 -15.58
N MET A 123 -13.11 24.62 -15.58
CA MET A 123 -13.21 23.66 -14.46
C MET A 123 -11.90 22.88 -14.26
N LEU A 124 -11.28 22.40 -15.34
CA LEU A 124 -10.00 21.68 -15.28
C LEU A 124 -8.84 22.60 -14.84
N GLN A 125 -8.82 23.85 -15.30
CA GLN A 125 -7.85 24.85 -14.87
C GLN A 125 -8.04 25.22 -13.39
N GLY A 126 -9.29 25.38 -12.93
CA GLY A 126 -9.63 25.57 -11.52
C GLY A 126 -9.16 24.40 -10.66
N PHE A 127 -9.42 23.16 -11.11
CA PHE A 127 -8.96 21.95 -10.44
C PHE A 127 -7.43 21.86 -10.38
N GLY A 128 -6.73 22.23 -11.45
CA GLY A 128 -5.27 22.31 -11.50
C GLY A 128 -4.70 23.32 -10.49
N LYS A 129 -5.30 24.52 -10.41
CA LYS A 129 -4.92 25.55 -9.43
C LYS A 129 -5.21 25.14 -8.00
N ASP A 130 -6.36 24.53 -7.74
CA ASP A 130 -6.75 24.05 -6.40
C ASP A 130 -5.83 22.94 -5.90
N ILE A 131 -5.44 22.00 -6.78
CA ILE A 131 -4.46 20.96 -6.45
C ILE A 131 -3.09 21.58 -6.20
N ALA A 132 -2.61 22.47 -7.08
CA ALA A 132 -1.31 23.12 -6.95
C ALA A 132 -1.22 23.90 -5.62
N GLN A 133 -2.23 24.71 -5.29
CA GLN A 133 -2.28 25.46 -4.03
C GLN A 133 -2.44 24.55 -2.81
N SER A 134 -3.22 23.47 -2.90
CA SER A 134 -3.38 22.51 -1.80
C SER A 134 -2.08 21.75 -1.51
N LEU A 135 -1.33 21.41 -2.55
CA LEU A 135 -0.04 20.75 -2.41
C LEU A 135 1.04 21.71 -1.96
N GLU A 136 1.08 22.94 -2.47
CA GLU A 136 2.00 23.98 -2.00
C GLU A 136 1.78 24.27 -0.51
N LYS A 137 0.52 24.43 -0.06
CA LYS A 137 0.18 24.58 1.37
C LYS A 137 0.54 23.34 2.20
N ARG A 138 0.42 22.14 1.64
CA ARG A 138 0.83 20.91 2.34
C ARG A 138 2.36 20.82 2.43
N LEU A 139 3.08 21.08 1.34
CA LEU A 139 4.54 21.05 1.22
C LEU A 139 5.21 22.11 2.11
N THR A 140 4.70 23.35 2.12
CA THR A 140 5.15 24.42 3.01
C THR A 140 4.67 24.21 4.46
N GLY A 141 3.47 23.67 4.64
CA GLY A 141 2.91 23.25 5.93
C GLY A 141 3.59 22.03 6.58
N TYR A 142 4.55 21.36 5.92
CA TYR A 142 5.41 20.39 6.61
C TYR A 142 6.33 21.07 7.63
N GLY A 143 6.63 22.36 7.46
CA GLY A 143 7.46 23.17 8.37
C GLY A 143 6.74 23.59 9.66
N ASP A 144 5.43 23.88 9.59
CA ASP A 144 4.68 24.37 10.74
C ASP A 144 3.77 23.30 11.36
N THR A 145 4.07 22.99 12.62
CA THR A 145 3.37 22.12 13.60
C THR A 145 3.81 20.64 13.66
N LEU A 146 5.03 20.44 14.16
CA LEU A 146 5.41 19.23 14.92
C LEU A 146 4.32 18.81 15.92
N ALA A 147 3.62 19.77 16.55
CA ALA A 147 2.56 19.53 17.53
C ALA A 147 1.33 18.76 16.96
N ALA A 148 0.92 19.02 15.71
CA ALA A 148 -0.21 18.30 15.09
C ALA A 148 0.18 16.87 14.65
N LYS A 149 1.45 16.67 14.28
CA LYS A 149 2.00 15.34 13.95
C LYS A 149 2.17 14.47 15.19
N VAL A 150 2.56 15.03 16.35
CA VAL A 150 2.68 14.28 17.62
C VAL A 150 1.36 13.63 18.04
N MET A 151 0.20 14.20 17.71
CA MET A 151 -1.10 13.60 18.02
C MET A 151 -1.50 12.42 17.11
N THR A 152 -0.89 12.27 15.92
CA THR A 152 -1.09 11.12 15.01
C THR A 152 0.01 10.05 15.10
N LEU A 153 1.17 10.40 15.69
CA LEU A 153 2.27 9.48 15.95
C LEU A 153 1.91 8.19 16.71
N PRO A 154 1.01 8.18 17.73
CA PRO A 154 0.81 6.97 18.55
C PRO A 154 0.36 5.77 17.74
N LYS A 155 -0.56 5.95 16.77
CA LYS A 155 -1.07 4.84 15.95
C LYS A 155 -0.01 4.28 15.00
N LEU A 156 0.80 5.15 14.39
CA LEU A 156 1.87 4.71 13.49
C LEU A 156 3.01 4.08 14.26
N LEU A 157 3.41 4.64 15.42
CA LEU A 157 4.41 4.06 16.29
C LEU A 157 4.01 2.66 16.79
N VAL A 158 2.75 2.51 17.21
CA VAL A 158 2.18 1.21 17.58
C VAL A 158 2.35 0.22 16.44
N PHE A 159 2.05 0.60 15.19
CA PHE A 159 2.20 -0.27 14.03
C PHE A 159 3.67 -0.61 13.71
N PHE A 160 4.53 0.40 13.64
CA PHE A 160 5.95 0.26 13.32
C PHE A 160 6.75 -0.51 14.37
N VAL A 161 6.32 -0.48 15.64
CA VAL A 161 6.98 -1.22 16.73
C VAL A 161 6.35 -2.60 16.93
N LEU A 162 5.02 -2.71 16.94
CA LEU A 162 4.34 -3.99 17.14
C LEU A 162 4.57 -4.95 15.98
N SER A 163 4.52 -4.50 14.73
CA SER A 163 4.63 -5.43 13.59
C SER A 163 5.98 -6.19 13.56
N PRO A 164 7.15 -5.55 13.77
CA PRO A 164 8.43 -6.25 13.94
C PRO A 164 8.43 -7.19 15.16
N PHE A 165 7.84 -6.77 16.28
CA PHE A 165 7.77 -7.58 17.50
C PHE A 165 6.90 -8.83 17.32
N LEU A 166 5.73 -8.69 16.71
CA LEU A 166 4.84 -9.81 16.38
C LEU A 166 5.48 -10.72 15.33
N SER A 167 6.20 -10.15 14.35
CA SER A 167 6.95 -10.93 13.35
C SER A 167 7.98 -11.82 14.04
N TYR A 168 8.75 -11.27 14.99
CA TYR A 168 9.65 -12.06 15.83
C TYR A 168 8.93 -13.21 16.54
N TYR A 169 7.79 -12.93 17.19
CA TYR A 169 7.01 -13.92 17.91
C TYR A 169 6.51 -15.04 16.97
N PHE A 170 5.97 -14.68 15.80
CA PHE A 170 5.52 -15.65 14.79
C PHE A 170 6.65 -16.51 14.24
N LEU A 171 7.85 -15.93 14.08
CA LEU A 171 9.03 -16.66 13.61
C LEU A 171 9.58 -17.60 14.70
N ARG A 172 9.65 -17.13 15.95
CA ARG A 172 10.14 -17.90 17.10
C ARG A 172 9.22 -19.07 17.43
N ASP A 173 7.92 -18.80 17.54
CA ASP A 173 6.92 -19.77 18.01
C ASP A 173 6.18 -20.48 16.87
N LYS A 174 6.68 -20.41 15.63
CA LYS A 174 6.06 -21.02 14.44
C LYS A 174 5.65 -22.49 14.68
N LYS A 175 6.50 -23.28 15.34
CA LYS A 175 6.23 -24.70 15.64
C LYS A 175 5.09 -24.87 16.65
N ASN A 176 5.09 -24.06 17.71
CA ASN A 176 4.06 -24.08 18.74
C ASN A 176 2.70 -23.63 18.20
N ILE A 177 2.69 -22.58 17.37
CA ILE A 177 1.50 -22.08 16.67
C ILE A 177 0.95 -23.17 15.75
N LEU A 178 1.80 -23.80 14.93
CA LEU A 178 1.38 -24.89 14.04
C LEU A 178 0.83 -26.08 14.83
N ALA A 179 1.49 -26.49 15.92
CA ALA A 179 1.01 -27.59 16.76
C ALA A 179 -0.39 -27.32 17.35
N ARG A 180 -0.64 -26.09 17.83
CA ARG A 180 -1.96 -25.67 18.33
C ARG A 180 -3.01 -25.69 17.23
N ILE A 181 -2.72 -25.14 16.05
CA ILE A 181 -3.65 -25.20 14.90
C ILE A 181 -3.96 -26.66 14.55
N MET A 182 -2.94 -27.52 14.51
CA MET A 182 -3.11 -28.94 14.22
C MET A 182 -3.95 -29.69 15.26
N SER A 183 -3.94 -29.23 16.52
CA SER A 183 -4.76 -29.83 17.58
C SER A 183 -6.26 -29.59 17.38
N LEU A 184 -6.64 -28.49 16.71
CA LEU A 184 -8.03 -28.15 16.39
C LEU A 184 -8.56 -28.90 15.15
N ILE A 185 -7.67 -29.57 14.41
CA ILE A 185 -8.00 -30.24 13.15
C ILE A 185 -8.20 -31.74 13.41
N ALA A 186 -9.29 -32.28 12.84
CA ALA A 186 -9.63 -33.69 12.90
C ALA A 186 -8.44 -34.56 12.41
N PRO A 187 -8.04 -35.62 13.15
CA PRO A 187 -6.84 -36.42 12.84
C PRO A 187 -6.74 -36.88 11.38
N LEU A 188 -7.86 -37.31 10.81
CA LEU A 188 -7.96 -37.80 9.42
C LEU A 188 -7.60 -36.74 8.36
N ARG A 189 -7.81 -35.45 8.67
CA ARG A 189 -7.58 -34.33 7.73
C ARG A 189 -6.23 -33.64 7.93
N ARG A 190 -5.44 -34.05 8.93
CA ARG A 190 -4.17 -33.40 9.30
C ARG A 190 -3.13 -33.42 8.18
N ILE A 191 -3.01 -34.54 7.47
CA ILE A 191 -2.04 -34.68 6.37
C ILE A 191 -2.41 -33.75 5.21
N GLU A 192 -3.69 -33.72 4.83
CA GLU A 192 -4.21 -32.86 3.77
C GLU A 192 -4.04 -31.38 4.12
N PHE A 193 -4.37 -30.99 5.35
CA PHE A 193 -4.14 -29.63 5.83
C PHE A 193 -2.66 -29.22 5.76
N LEU A 194 -1.74 -30.09 6.19
CA LEU A 194 -0.30 -29.81 6.10
C LEU A 194 0.23 -29.75 4.66
N ARG A 195 -0.42 -30.44 3.71
CA ARG A 195 -0.11 -30.33 2.28
C ARG A 195 -0.57 -28.96 1.77
N LEU A 196 -1.83 -28.60 2.01
CA LEU A 196 -2.40 -27.29 1.62
C LEU A 196 -1.61 -26.13 2.22
N MET A 197 -1.25 -26.18 3.51
CA MET A 197 -0.47 -25.12 4.14
C MET A 197 0.93 -24.96 3.52
N ARG A 198 1.55 -26.05 3.05
CA ARG A 198 2.85 -26.00 2.36
C ARG A 198 2.71 -25.42 0.96
N GLU A 199 1.66 -25.80 0.23
CA GLU A 199 1.36 -25.21 -1.08
C GLU A 199 1.08 -23.71 -0.95
N LEU A 200 0.28 -23.30 0.04
CA LEU A 200 0.04 -21.89 0.33
C LEU A 200 1.31 -21.13 0.75
N ASP A 201 2.18 -21.70 1.60
CA ASP A 201 3.47 -21.04 1.96
C ASP A 201 4.34 -20.82 0.71
N HIS A 202 4.35 -21.78 -0.23
CA HIS A 202 5.10 -21.67 -1.47
C HIS A 202 4.52 -20.61 -2.41
N LEU A 203 3.21 -20.65 -2.64
CA LEU A 203 2.51 -19.70 -3.51
C LEU A 203 2.59 -18.27 -2.98
N LEU A 204 2.32 -18.06 -1.68
CA LEU A 204 2.40 -16.73 -1.07
C LEU A 204 3.82 -16.18 -1.13
N ARG A 205 4.83 -17.02 -0.90
CA ARG A 205 6.24 -16.59 -0.98
C ARG A 205 6.61 -16.15 -2.39
N GLN A 206 6.23 -16.93 -3.41
CA GLN A 206 6.49 -16.58 -4.81
C GLN A 206 5.72 -15.35 -5.24
N PHE A 207 4.43 -15.25 -4.86
CA PHE A 207 3.58 -14.12 -5.19
C PHE A 207 4.12 -12.82 -4.59
N ILE A 208 4.35 -12.75 -3.28
CA ILE A 208 4.83 -11.53 -2.61
C ILE A 208 6.19 -11.11 -3.16
N SER A 209 7.14 -12.05 -3.26
CA SER A 209 8.50 -11.71 -3.72
C SER A 209 8.54 -11.36 -5.20
N GLY A 210 7.74 -12.07 -6.02
CA GLY A 210 7.62 -11.83 -7.46
C GLY A 210 6.99 -10.48 -7.74
N TYR A 211 5.91 -10.14 -7.05
CA TYR A 211 5.20 -8.87 -7.28
C TYR A 211 6.03 -7.65 -6.87
N LEU A 212 6.78 -7.75 -5.76
CA LEU A 212 7.74 -6.71 -5.36
C LEU A 212 8.89 -6.57 -6.36
N LEU A 213 9.36 -7.67 -6.96
CA LEU A 213 10.39 -7.63 -7.99
C LEU A 213 9.86 -7.01 -9.29
N ILE A 214 8.65 -7.41 -9.72
CA ILE A 214 7.98 -6.91 -10.92
C ILE A 214 7.76 -5.40 -10.80
N SER A 215 7.22 -4.92 -9.67
CA SER A 215 7.00 -3.49 -9.47
C SER A 215 8.30 -2.69 -9.46
N LEU A 216 9.38 -3.23 -8.89
CA LEU A 216 10.70 -2.60 -8.93
C LEU A 216 11.26 -2.53 -10.36
N ILE A 217 11.14 -3.62 -11.12
CA ILE A 217 11.58 -3.67 -12.52
C ILE A 217 10.80 -2.65 -13.35
N ILE A 218 9.46 -2.63 -13.23
CA ILE A 218 8.61 -1.66 -13.93
C ILE A 218 8.98 -0.24 -13.54
N SER A 219 9.22 0.03 -12.25
CA SER A 219 9.61 1.36 -11.80
C SER A 219 10.91 1.85 -12.46
N ILE A 220 11.94 1.00 -12.49
CA ILE A 220 13.25 1.32 -13.08
C ILE A 220 13.12 1.45 -14.60
N MET A 221 12.45 0.49 -15.26
CA MET A 221 12.29 0.51 -16.70
C MET A 221 11.50 1.73 -17.17
N SER A 222 10.41 2.08 -16.48
CA SER A 222 9.64 3.29 -16.76
C SER A 222 10.46 4.55 -16.54
N ALA A 223 11.21 4.64 -15.42
CA ALA A 223 12.09 5.79 -15.18
C ALA A 223 13.15 5.97 -16.28
N VAL A 224 13.82 4.88 -16.68
CA VAL A 224 14.81 4.89 -17.76
C VAL A 224 14.17 5.24 -19.09
N PHE A 225 13.01 4.66 -19.41
CA PHE A 225 12.28 4.97 -20.63
C PHE A 225 11.92 6.46 -20.71
N TYR A 226 11.32 7.02 -19.65
CA TYR A 226 10.96 8.43 -19.61
C TYR A 226 12.18 9.35 -19.66
N TYR A 227 13.29 8.95 -19.06
CA TYR A 227 14.54 9.68 -19.15
C TYR A 227 15.09 9.72 -20.59
N ILE A 228 15.06 8.58 -21.29
CA ILE A 228 15.50 8.50 -22.70
C ILE A 228 14.61 9.33 -23.63
N VAL A 229 13.29 9.34 -23.38
CA VAL A 229 12.33 10.17 -24.13
C VAL A 229 12.53 11.67 -23.86
N GLY A 230 13.28 12.04 -22.81
CA GLY A 230 13.56 13.42 -22.45
C GLY A 230 12.46 14.07 -21.60
N LEU A 231 11.73 13.28 -20.81
CA LEU A 231 10.74 13.80 -19.87
C LEU A 231 11.42 14.31 -18.59
N ASP A 232 11.15 15.57 -18.23
CA ASP A 232 11.70 16.21 -17.03
C ASP A 232 11.31 15.49 -15.71
N TYR A 233 10.21 14.72 -15.74
CA TYR A 233 9.61 14.04 -14.58
C TYR A 233 9.84 12.53 -14.58
N ALA A 234 10.88 12.05 -15.27
CA ALA A 234 11.11 10.62 -15.49
C ALA A 234 11.15 9.78 -14.21
N LEU A 235 11.86 10.24 -13.18
CA LEU A 235 11.97 9.52 -11.90
C LEU A 235 10.63 9.46 -11.17
N LEU A 236 9.93 10.60 -11.07
CA LEU A 236 8.60 10.71 -10.47
C LEU A 236 7.62 9.74 -11.13
N LEU A 237 7.56 9.76 -12.47
CA LEU A 237 6.67 8.91 -13.24
C LEU A 237 7.05 7.43 -13.11
N GLY A 238 8.35 7.10 -13.09
CA GLY A 238 8.81 5.72 -12.87
C GLY A 238 8.45 5.18 -11.48
N VAL A 239 8.62 5.99 -10.43
CA VAL A 239 8.19 5.61 -9.07
C VAL A 239 6.67 5.44 -9.02
N PHE A 240 5.93 6.34 -9.65
CA PHE A 240 4.48 6.24 -9.75
C PHE A 240 4.03 4.95 -10.44
N MET A 241 4.67 4.57 -11.55
CA MET A 241 4.37 3.31 -12.26
C MET A 241 4.64 2.08 -11.39
N GLY A 242 5.76 2.07 -10.65
CA GLY A 242 6.06 1.01 -9.70
C GLY A 242 5.01 0.87 -8.58
N ILE A 243 4.56 2.01 -8.02
CA ILE A 243 3.52 2.01 -6.99
C ILE A 243 2.16 1.60 -7.57
N ALA A 244 1.81 2.08 -8.78
CA ALA A 244 0.58 1.74 -9.46
C ALA A 244 0.50 0.23 -9.73
N GLU A 245 1.63 -0.39 -10.10
CA GLU A 245 1.74 -1.84 -10.28
C GLU A 245 1.45 -2.60 -8.98
N LEU A 246 1.81 -2.05 -7.81
CA LEU A 246 1.53 -2.69 -6.51
C LEU A 246 0.02 -2.82 -6.21
N ILE A 247 -0.86 -2.15 -6.95
CA ILE A 247 -2.31 -2.24 -6.82
C ILE A 247 -2.83 -3.19 -7.92
N PRO A 248 -3.14 -4.47 -7.60
CA PRO A 248 -3.68 -5.39 -8.58
C PRO A 248 -5.12 -4.95 -8.96
N TYR A 249 -5.43 -4.94 -10.27
CA TYR A 249 -6.77 -4.72 -10.86
C TYR A 249 -7.31 -3.28 -10.97
N VAL A 250 -6.58 -2.38 -11.65
CA VAL A 250 -7.23 -1.23 -12.33
C VAL A 250 -7.73 -1.62 -13.74
N GLY A 251 -7.47 -2.85 -14.19
CA GLY A 251 -7.62 -3.28 -15.59
C GLY A 251 -9.02 -3.56 -16.18
N PRO A 252 -10.10 -3.89 -15.44
CA PRO A 252 -11.40 -4.19 -16.08
C PRO A 252 -12.53 -3.15 -15.87
N TYR A 253 -12.28 -1.98 -15.27
CA TYR A 253 -13.33 -1.01 -14.92
C TYR A 253 -13.09 0.43 -15.42
N LEU A 254 -12.17 0.62 -16.38
CA LEU A 254 -12.05 1.85 -17.16
C LEU A 254 -12.39 1.57 -18.63
#